data_AF-A0A932NS05-F1
#
_entry.id   AF-A0A932NS05-F1
#
_cell.length_a   1.000
_cell.length_b   1.000
_cell.length_c   1.000
_cell.angle_alpha   90.00
_cell.angle_beta   90.00
_cell.angle_gamma   90.00
#
_symmetry.space_group_name_H-M   'P 1'
#
loop_
_entity.id
_entity.type
_entity.pdbx_description
1 polymer ?
#
loop_
_entity_poly.entity_id
_entity_poly.type
_entity_poly.pdbx_seq_one_letter_code
_entity_poly.pdbx_strand_id
1 'polypeptide(L)'
;DAEYVLVMSNAFATKGRAAINRYRAQGMRVGLLRLRVLRPFPAQAIAAALAGRKAVAVFDQNLSVGFGGITYAEIASALYGRPDHPPLLSYVGGLGGKDLSVTEFDQILEDLQRCAATGQAVPPRLLYTDREEAQMATFLHVAGKEAAG
;
A
#
# COMPACT_ATOMS: atom_id res chain seq x y z
N ASP A 1 -15.33 -3.49 -14.34
CA ASP A 1 -13.88 -3.77 -14.17
C ASP A 1 -13.13 -2.68 -13.42
N ALA A 2 -11.87 -2.95 -13.05
CA ALA A 2 -10.97 -2.02 -12.36
C ALA A 2 -9.69 -1.80 -13.18
N GLU A 3 -9.25 -0.55 -13.30
CA GLU A 3 -7.97 -0.16 -13.91
C GLU A 3 -6.86 -0.04 -12.88
N TYR A 4 -7.22 0.37 -11.66
CA TYR A 4 -6.31 0.55 -10.54
C TYR A 4 -6.62 -0.50 -9.47
N VAL A 5 -5.61 -1.01 -8.80
CA VAL A 5 -5.80 -1.99 -7.72
C VAL A 5 -5.06 -1.55 -6.46
N LEU A 6 -5.77 -1.57 -5.34
CA LEU A 6 -5.18 -1.53 -4.01
C LEU A 6 -5.05 -2.97 -3.51
N VAL A 7 -3.85 -3.40 -3.17
CA VAL A 7 -3.56 -4.69 -2.52
C VAL A 7 -3.43 -4.46 -1.03
N MET A 8 -4.16 -5.22 -0.23
CA MET A 8 -4.06 -5.17 1.24
C MET A 8 -4.23 -6.56 1.83
N SER A 9 -3.78 -6.71 3.07
CA SER A 9 -4.04 -7.87 3.93
C SER A 9 -4.68 -7.45 5.25
N ASN A 10 -5.04 -8.43 6.08
CA ASN A 10 -5.45 -8.26 7.48
C ASN A 10 -6.69 -7.35 7.69
N ALA A 11 -6.83 -6.76 8.87
CA ALA A 11 -8.02 -6.00 9.29
C ALA A 11 -8.21 -4.69 8.51
N PHE A 12 -7.12 -4.02 8.13
CA PHE A 12 -7.16 -2.73 7.42
C PHE A 12 -7.74 -2.86 6.00
N ALA A 13 -7.75 -4.06 5.41
CA ALA A 13 -8.45 -4.31 4.15
C ALA A 13 -9.96 -3.99 4.22
N THR A 14 -10.57 -3.98 5.41
CA THR A 14 -11.96 -3.52 5.59
C THR A 14 -12.08 -2.01 5.37
N LYS A 15 -11.13 -1.20 5.87
CA LYS A 15 -11.05 0.24 5.59
C LYS A 15 -10.76 0.50 4.12
N GLY A 16 -9.84 -0.26 3.53
CA GLY A 16 -9.58 -0.21 2.10
C GLY A 16 -10.83 -0.48 1.26
N ARG A 17 -11.66 -1.45 1.65
CA ARG A 17 -12.95 -1.70 0.96
C ARG A 17 -13.88 -0.49 1.03
N ALA A 18 -14.01 0.15 2.19
CA ALA A 18 -14.84 1.34 2.35
C ALA A 18 -14.33 2.49 1.48
N ALA A 19 -13.01 2.71 1.45
CA ALA A 19 -12.38 3.69 0.59
C ALA A 19 -12.66 3.39 -0.90
N ILE A 20 -12.39 2.16 -1.36
CA ILE A 20 -12.66 1.71 -2.73
C ILE A 20 -14.13 1.93 -3.13
N ASN A 21 -15.09 1.61 -2.26
CA ASN A 21 -16.51 1.86 -2.52
C ASN A 21 -16.79 3.35 -2.73
N ARG A 22 -16.23 4.23 -1.89
CA ARG A 22 -16.35 5.69 -2.03
C ARG A 22 -15.82 6.16 -3.38
N TYR A 23 -14.64 5.71 -3.78
CA TYR A 23 -14.03 6.14 -5.04
C TYR A 23 -14.73 5.60 -6.27
N ARG A 24 -15.26 4.37 -6.20
CA ARG A 24 -16.11 3.83 -7.26
C ARG A 24 -17.40 4.62 -7.42
N ALA A 25 -17.99 5.10 -6.33
CA ALA A 25 -19.16 5.99 -6.38
C ALA A 25 -18.84 7.35 -7.05
N GLN A 26 -17.58 7.76 -7.02
CA GLN A 26 -17.07 8.95 -7.73
C GLN A 26 -16.66 8.67 -9.18
N GLY A 27 -16.94 7.47 -9.70
CA GLY A 27 -16.67 7.09 -11.09
C GLY A 27 -15.28 6.48 -11.33
N MET A 28 -14.44 6.34 -10.30
CA MET A 28 -13.10 5.76 -10.47
C MET A 28 -13.18 4.23 -10.61
N ARG A 29 -12.53 3.69 -11.65
CA ARG A 29 -12.40 2.24 -11.87
C ARG A 29 -11.30 1.65 -10.99
N VAL A 30 -11.50 1.64 -9.67
CA VAL A 30 -10.54 1.06 -8.70
C VAL A 30 -11.11 -0.22 -8.06
N GLY A 31 -10.23 -1.16 -7.73
CA GLY A 31 -10.56 -2.43 -7.07
C GLY A 31 -9.67 -2.73 -5.87
N LEU A 32 -10.13 -3.65 -5.00
CA LEU A 32 -9.36 -4.16 -3.87
C LEU A 32 -8.97 -5.62 -4.12
N LEU A 33 -7.67 -5.91 -4.13
CA LEU A 33 -7.15 -7.28 -4.01
C LEU A 33 -6.83 -7.54 -2.54
N ARG A 34 -7.75 -8.20 -1.83
CA ARG A 34 -7.51 -8.59 -0.43
C ARG A 34 -6.84 -9.95 -0.37
N LEU A 35 -5.59 -9.98 0.11
CA LEU A 35 -4.88 -11.23 0.35
C LEU A 35 -5.46 -11.96 1.57
N ARG A 36 -5.81 -13.23 1.37
CA ARG A 36 -6.34 -14.13 2.41
C ARG A 36 -5.35 -15.23 2.79
N VAL A 37 -4.52 -15.63 1.84
CA VAL A 37 -3.45 -16.61 2.00
C VAL A 37 -2.16 -15.93 1.58
N LEU A 38 -1.19 -15.91 2.48
CA LEU A 38 0.15 -15.40 2.20
C LEU A 38 1.15 -16.54 1.96
N ARG A 39 0.91 -17.71 2.57
CA ARG A 39 1.77 -18.90 2.47
C ARG A 39 0.92 -20.17 2.31
N PRO A 40 1.26 -21.08 1.37
CA PRO A 40 2.23 -20.86 0.28
C PRO A 40 1.84 -19.63 -0.56
N PHE A 41 2.83 -18.86 -1.03
CA PHE A 41 2.57 -17.56 -1.67
C PHE A 41 1.90 -17.76 -3.04
N PRO A 42 0.69 -17.18 -3.27
CA PRO A 42 -0.10 -17.48 -4.46
C PRO A 42 0.33 -16.62 -5.67
N ALA A 43 1.59 -16.74 -6.07
CA ALA A 43 2.23 -15.88 -7.09
C ALA A 43 1.46 -15.84 -8.43
N GLN A 44 1.05 -17.01 -8.94
CA GLN A 44 0.34 -17.09 -10.23
C GLN A 44 -1.03 -16.40 -10.18
N ALA A 45 -1.79 -16.61 -9.10
CA ALA A 45 -3.12 -16.03 -8.93
C ALA A 45 -3.04 -14.50 -8.76
N ILE A 46 -2.07 -14.02 -7.98
CA ILE A 46 -1.81 -12.58 -7.84
C ILE A 46 -1.43 -11.97 -9.19
N ALA A 47 -0.48 -12.57 -9.90
CA ALA A 47 -0.05 -12.05 -11.19
C ALA A 47 -1.18 -11.99 -12.22
N ALA A 48 -2.03 -13.03 -12.27
CA ALA A 48 -3.20 -13.05 -13.15
C ALA A 48 -4.22 -11.96 -12.78
N ALA A 49 -4.45 -11.72 -11.49
CA ALA A 49 -5.39 -10.68 -11.04
C ALA A 49 -4.91 -9.24 -11.37
N LEU A 50 -3.59 -9.05 -11.36
CA LEU A 50 -2.93 -7.75 -11.57
C LEU A 50 -2.53 -7.50 -13.03
N ALA A 51 -2.58 -8.50 -13.91
CA ALA A 51 -2.24 -8.34 -15.33
C ALA A 51 -3.11 -7.26 -16.01
N GLY A 52 -2.47 -6.39 -16.79
CA GLY A 52 -3.12 -5.35 -17.58
C GLY A 52 -3.74 -4.20 -16.77
N ARG A 53 -3.47 -4.12 -15.46
CA ARG A 53 -3.87 -2.96 -14.65
C ARG A 53 -2.97 -1.77 -14.98
N LYS A 54 -3.49 -0.56 -14.83
CA LYS A 54 -2.75 0.67 -15.12
C LYS A 54 -1.72 1.01 -14.04
N ALA A 55 -2.04 0.72 -12.78
CA ALA A 55 -1.13 0.83 -11.66
C ALA A 55 -1.68 0.04 -10.45
N VAL A 56 -0.78 -0.38 -9.56
CA VAL A 56 -1.14 -1.14 -8.35
C VAL A 56 -0.44 -0.55 -7.14
N ALA A 57 -1.19 -0.29 -6.09
CA ALA A 57 -0.67 0.13 -4.80
C ALA A 57 -0.71 -1.07 -3.85
N VAL A 58 0.40 -1.37 -3.20
CA VAL A 58 0.49 -2.40 -2.16
C VAL A 58 0.61 -1.69 -0.82
N PHE A 59 -0.36 -1.95 0.06
CA PHE A 59 -0.33 -1.45 1.43
C PHE A 59 0.07 -2.58 2.38
N ASP A 60 1.20 -2.38 3.06
CA ASP A 60 1.78 -3.30 4.02
C ASP A 60 1.70 -2.74 5.45
N GLN A 61 1.27 -3.60 6.38
CA GLN A 61 1.42 -3.38 7.84
C GLN A 61 2.70 -4.04 8.35
N ASN A 62 3.76 -3.96 7.55
CA ASN A 62 5.07 -4.50 7.81
C ASN A 62 6.10 -3.70 7.00
N LEU A 63 7.37 -3.79 7.39
CA LEU A 63 8.45 -3.04 6.78
C LEU A 63 9.65 -3.95 6.52
N SER A 64 10.11 -3.97 5.28
CA SER A 64 11.45 -4.38 4.88
C SER A 64 12.30 -3.12 4.74
N VAL A 65 13.18 -2.88 5.71
CA VAL A 65 14.01 -1.67 5.77
C VAL A 65 14.81 -1.51 4.47
N GLY A 66 14.72 -0.32 3.87
CA GLY A 66 15.37 0.00 2.60
C GLY A 66 14.63 -0.45 1.33
N PHE A 67 13.54 -1.22 1.44
CA PHE A 67 12.82 -1.77 0.27
C PHE A 67 11.32 -1.43 0.23
N GLY A 68 10.70 -1.11 1.36
CA GLY A 68 9.25 -0.87 1.47
C GLY A 68 8.54 -2.04 2.17
N GLY A 69 7.35 -2.39 1.72
CA GLY A 69 6.60 -3.51 2.30
C GLY A 69 7.18 -4.88 1.89
N ILE A 70 7.06 -5.88 2.77
CA ILE A 70 7.47 -7.26 2.49
C ILE A 70 6.56 -7.84 1.39
N THR A 71 5.24 -7.70 1.50
CA THR A 71 4.31 -8.22 0.49
C THR A 71 4.51 -7.52 -0.85
N TYR A 72 4.79 -6.22 -0.84
CA TYR A 72 5.17 -5.47 -2.03
C TYR A 72 6.33 -6.15 -2.79
N ALA A 73 7.42 -6.51 -2.10
CA ALA A 73 8.56 -7.17 -2.72
C ALA A 73 8.21 -8.55 -3.29
N GLU A 74 7.36 -9.32 -2.60
CA GLU A 74 6.90 -10.63 -3.09
C GLU A 74 6.00 -10.52 -4.32
N ILE A 75 5.13 -9.51 -4.37
CA ILE A 75 4.29 -9.21 -5.54
C ILE A 75 5.16 -8.74 -6.71
N ALA A 76 6.13 -7.87 -6.46
CA ALA A 76 7.09 -7.43 -7.47
C ALA A 76 7.84 -8.63 -8.07
N SER A 77 8.32 -9.55 -7.23
CA SER A 77 8.96 -10.79 -7.67
C SER A 77 8.03 -11.68 -8.51
N ALA A 78 6.76 -11.84 -8.11
CA ALA A 78 5.78 -12.63 -8.87
C ALA A 78 5.43 -12.04 -10.25
N LEU A 79 5.59 -10.72 -10.38
CA LEU A 79 5.33 -9.97 -11.61
C LEU A 79 6.57 -9.84 -12.52
N TYR A 80 7.77 -10.03 -11.97
CA TYR A 80 9.01 -9.91 -12.73
C TYR A 80 9.02 -10.81 -13.96
N GLY A 81 9.41 -10.24 -15.11
CA GLY A 81 9.46 -10.96 -16.39
C GLY A 81 8.12 -11.16 -17.10
N ARG A 82 7.00 -10.62 -16.57
CA ARG A 82 5.68 -10.71 -17.22
C ARG A 82 5.41 -9.45 -18.07
N PRO A 83 5.03 -9.56 -19.36
CA PRO A 83 4.91 -8.40 -20.24
C PRO A 83 3.84 -7.39 -19.80
N ASP A 84 2.73 -7.86 -19.21
CA ASP A 84 1.59 -7.02 -18.83
C ASP A 84 1.59 -6.64 -17.34
N HIS A 85 2.77 -6.61 -16.70
CA HIS A 85 2.82 -6.24 -15.30
C HIS A 85 2.55 -4.73 -15.11
N PRO A 86 1.70 -4.34 -14.15
CA PRO A 86 1.51 -2.93 -13.82
C PRO A 86 2.74 -2.37 -13.12
N PRO A 87 2.95 -1.04 -13.14
CA PRO A 87 3.83 -0.41 -12.17
C PRO A 87 3.26 -0.59 -10.75
N LEU A 88 4.15 -0.83 -9.78
CA LEU A 88 3.82 -1.05 -8.38
C LEU A 88 4.23 0.15 -7.53
N LEU A 89 3.38 0.51 -6.57
CA LEU A 89 3.67 1.50 -5.53
C LEU A 89 3.63 0.79 -4.17
N SER A 90 4.56 1.13 -3.29
CA SER A 90 4.63 0.57 -1.92
C SER A 90 4.23 1.61 -0.90
N TYR A 91 3.29 1.26 -0.03
CA TYR A 91 2.89 2.05 1.12
C TYR A 91 2.99 1.20 2.38
N VAL A 92 3.69 1.72 3.39
CA VAL A 92 3.81 1.08 4.69
C VAL A 92 3.08 1.92 5.71
N GLY A 93 2.09 1.34 6.38
CA GLY A 93 1.27 2.05 7.36
C GLY A 93 0.68 1.11 8.38
N GLY A 94 0.08 1.65 9.43
CA GLY A 94 -0.49 0.85 10.53
C GLY A 94 0.54 0.15 11.42
N LEU A 95 1.81 0.54 11.34
CA LEU A 95 2.85 0.08 12.25
C LEU A 95 2.52 0.54 13.68
N GLY A 96 2.78 -0.31 14.66
CA GLY A 96 2.49 -0.01 16.07
C GLY A 96 1.00 0.16 16.40
N GLY A 97 0.09 -0.29 15.53
CA GLY A 97 -1.34 -0.12 15.72
C GLY A 97 -1.88 1.25 15.33
N LYS A 98 -1.06 2.09 14.66
CA LYS A 98 -1.51 3.36 14.09
C LYS A 98 -2.69 3.14 13.16
N ASP A 99 -3.67 4.03 13.19
CA ASP A 99 -4.78 3.94 12.26
C ASP A 99 -4.43 4.50 10.86
N LEU A 100 -5.18 4.06 9.84
CA LEU A 100 -5.09 4.57 8.47
C LEU A 100 -6.29 5.49 8.20
N SER A 101 -5.98 6.73 7.86
CA SER A 101 -6.91 7.82 7.61
C SER A 101 -7.43 7.85 6.18
N VAL A 102 -8.51 8.62 5.96
CA VAL A 102 -9.08 8.85 4.63
C VAL A 102 -8.10 9.60 3.73
N THR A 103 -7.38 10.58 4.28
CA THR A 103 -6.38 11.38 3.54
C THR A 103 -5.24 10.52 3.01
N GLU A 104 -4.79 9.52 3.76
CA GLU A 104 -3.77 8.58 3.27
C GLU A 104 -4.29 7.74 2.10
N PHE A 105 -5.57 7.34 2.10
CA PHE A 105 -6.18 6.70 0.93
C PHE A 105 -6.29 7.64 -0.27
N ASP A 106 -6.62 8.92 -0.06
CA ASP A 106 -6.68 9.92 -1.13
C ASP A 106 -5.31 10.07 -1.80
N GLN A 107 -4.24 10.19 -1.00
CA GLN A 107 -2.88 10.26 -1.51
C GLN A 107 -2.49 9.03 -2.33
N ILE A 108 -2.82 7.83 -1.83
CA ILE A 108 -2.54 6.57 -2.55
C ILE A 108 -3.20 6.57 -3.94
N LEU A 109 -4.42 7.10 -4.05
CA LEU A 109 -5.12 7.15 -5.33
C LEU A 109 -4.58 8.20 -6.30
N GLU A 110 -4.27 9.39 -5.81
CA GLU A 110 -3.63 10.42 -6.62
C GLU A 110 -2.32 9.90 -7.21
N ASP A 111 -1.53 9.22 -6.39
CA ASP A 111 -0.28 8.60 -6.79
C ASP A 111 -0.50 7.48 -7.82
N LEU A 112 -1.55 6.66 -7.67
CA LEU A 112 -1.95 5.64 -8.65
C LEU A 112 -2.30 6.25 -10.01
N GLN A 113 -3.09 7.33 -10.03
CA GLN A 113 -3.46 8.01 -11.27
C GLN A 113 -2.25 8.67 -11.93
N ARG A 114 -1.41 9.34 -11.14
CA ARG A 114 -0.16 9.93 -11.63
C ARG A 114 0.77 8.88 -12.20
N CYS A 115 0.98 7.78 -11.49
CA CYS A 115 1.82 6.67 -11.93
C CYS A 115 1.32 6.08 -13.25
N ALA A 116 0.00 5.88 -13.40
CA ALA A 116 -0.58 5.43 -14.66
C ALA A 116 -0.41 6.43 -15.82
N ALA A 117 -0.40 7.73 -15.54
CA ALA A 117 -0.24 8.78 -16.55
C ALA A 117 1.23 8.97 -16.98
N THR A 118 2.18 8.83 -16.05
CA THR A 118 3.60 9.11 -16.30
C THR A 118 4.45 7.86 -16.50
N GLY A 119 3.95 6.69 -16.13
CA GLY A 119 4.73 5.44 -16.04
C GLY A 119 5.75 5.43 -14.90
N GLN A 120 5.80 6.48 -14.06
CA GLN A 120 6.78 6.61 -12.99
C GLN A 120 6.17 6.20 -11.66
N ALA A 121 6.72 5.15 -11.04
CA ALA A 121 6.42 4.81 -9.66
C ALA A 121 7.12 5.79 -8.71
N VAL A 122 6.46 6.11 -7.59
CA VAL A 122 7.10 6.85 -6.50
C VAL A 122 7.92 5.90 -5.63
N PRO A 123 8.96 6.37 -4.93
CA PRO A 123 9.67 5.56 -3.94
C PRO A 123 8.70 5.01 -2.88
N PRO A 124 9.01 3.84 -2.26
CA PRO A 124 8.23 3.33 -1.14
C PRO A 124 7.99 4.39 -0.07
N ARG A 125 6.74 4.58 0.33
CA ARG A 125 6.37 5.58 1.33
C ARG A 125 6.05 4.92 2.66
N LEU A 126 6.72 5.36 3.72
CA LEU A 126 6.19 5.21 5.07
C LEU A 126 5.11 6.27 5.26
N LEU A 127 3.91 5.84 5.60
CA LEU A 127 2.80 6.70 6.01
C LEU A 127 2.96 7.08 7.48
N TYR A 128 4.16 7.52 7.83
CA TYR A 128 4.55 8.05 9.13
C TYR A 128 5.13 9.43 8.86
N THR A 129 4.44 10.47 9.32
CA THR A 129 4.81 11.86 9.05
C THR A 129 5.85 12.34 10.06
N ASP A 130 6.66 13.34 9.69
CA ASP A 130 7.61 14.01 10.59
C ASP A 130 6.92 14.57 11.85
N ARG A 131 5.65 14.99 11.71
CA ARG A 131 4.83 15.41 12.85
C ARG A 131 4.53 14.27 13.81
N GLU A 132 4.27 13.08 13.30
CA GLU A 132 3.98 11.89 14.10
C GLU A 132 5.25 11.32 14.73
N GLU A 133 6.41 11.48 14.08
CA GLU A 133 7.72 11.23 14.67
C GLU A 133 7.97 12.17 15.86
N ALA A 134 7.76 13.47 15.70
CA ALA A 134 7.87 14.43 16.79
C ALA A 134 6.88 14.12 17.94
N GLN A 135 5.66 13.71 17.60
CA GLN A 135 4.64 13.37 18.60
C GLN A 135 4.99 12.08 19.36
N MET A 136 5.54 11.07 18.68
CA MET A 136 6.02 9.84 19.31
C MET A 136 7.26 10.07 20.17
N ALA A 137 8.21 10.88 19.71
CA ALA A 137 9.36 11.30 20.52
C ALA A 137 8.90 12.00 21.80
N THR A 138 7.86 12.85 21.71
CA THR A 138 7.23 13.48 22.87
C THR A 138 6.61 12.45 23.82
N PHE A 139 5.87 11.46 23.31
CA PHE A 139 5.28 10.41 24.15
C PHE A 139 6.32 9.53 24.83
N LEU A 140 7.40 9.19 24.13
CA LEU A 140 8.52 8.42 24.67
C LEU A 140 9.23 9.19 25.79
N HIS A 141 9.47 10.49 25.58
CA HIS A 141 10.03 11.38 26.59
C HIS A 141 9.17 11.43 27.86
N VAL A 142 7.84 11.61 27.71
CA VAL A 142 6.89 11.59 28.84
C VAL A 142 6.87 10.23 29.55
N ALA A 143 7.06 9.13 28.81
CA ALA A 143 7.11 7.78 29.36
C ALA A 143 8.47 7.41 30.00
N GLY A 144 9.44 8.33 30.05
CA GLY A 144 10.77 8.10 30.59
C GLY A 144 11.64 7.15 29.75
N LYS A 145 11.29 6.94 28.49
CA LYS A 145 12.08 6.17 27.52
C LYS A 145 12.68 7.15 26.53
N GLU A 146 13.98 7.38 26.58
CA GLU A 146 14.62 8.22 25.55
C GLU A 146 14.49 7.55 24.18
N ALA A 147 14.05 8.33 23.18
CA ALA A 147 14.14 7.91 21.80
C ALA A 147 15.63 7.86 21.43
N ALA A 148 16.14 6.67 21.11
CA ALA A 148 17.52 6.51 20.65
C ALA A 148 17.70 7.33 19.36
N GLY A 149 18.67 8.26 19.40
CA GLY A 149 18.99 9.17 18.30
C GLY A 149 19.71 8.52 17.12
#